data_AF-W4L311-F1
#
_entry.id   AF-W4L311-F1
#
_cell.length_a   1.000
_cell.length_b   1.000
_cell.length_c   1.000
_cell.angle_alpha   90.00
_cell.angle_beta   90.00
_cell.angle_gamma   90.00
#
_symmetry.space_group_name_H-M   'P 1'
#
loop_
_entity.id
_entity.type
_entity.pdbx_description
1 polymer ?
#
loop_
_entity_poly.entity_id
_entity_poly.type
_entity_poly.pdbx_seq_one_letter_code
_entity_poly.pdbx_strand_id
1 'polypeptide(L)'
;VATSYAGVNKGSFYHFFPSKQALVLAVIEAYAQDLQQRWHVALSVTCSPLERLQRVFEATYEAHRHLVDNHGQMMGCPLGNFAVELSCQDDVIRQKLAETFDGWTGVIEGMLREAAANGDLPALDVDTTAQTLIAYFEGVLLLAKTQNDPGVVKKLARGAVYLVEAAARARLYE
;
A
#
# COMPACT_ATOMS: atom_id res chain seq x y z
N VAL A 1 -9.79 -20.43 -15.03
CA VAL A 1 -9.55 -20.33 -13.58
C VAL A 1 -10.36 -19.18 -12.99
N ALA A 2 -10.10 -17.91 -13.32
CA ALA A 2 -10.85 -16.76 -12.77
C ALA A 2 -12.39 -16.86 -12.89
N THR A 3 -12.92 -17.19 -14.08
CA THR A 3 -14.37 -17.33 -14.31
C THR A 3 -14.99 -18.47 -13.47
N SER A 4 -14.25 -19.55 -13.21
CA SER A 4 -14.70 -20.67 -12.38
C SER A 4 -14.77 -20.30 -10.90
N TYR A 5 -13.81 -19.51 -10.41
CA TYR A 5 -13.82 -19.01 -9.03
C TYR A 5 -14.97 -18.03 -8.79
N ALA A 6 -15.27 -17.18 -9.77
CA ALA A 6 -16.36 -16.22 -9.70
C ALA A 6 -17.74 -16.84 -10.04
N GLY A 7 -17.82 -18.13 -10.38
CA GLY A 7 -19.08 -18.78 -10.76
C GLY A 7 -19.71 -18.24 -12.05
N VAL A 8 -18.93 -17.59 -12.92
CA VAL A 8 -19.41 -16.98 -14.17
C VAL A 8 -18.91 -17.74 -15.40
N ASN A 9 -19.64 -17.65 -16.51
CA ASN A 9 -19.18 -18.18 -17.79
C ASN A 9 -18.29 -17.16 -18.54
N LYS A 10 -17.57 -17.63 -19.58
CA LYS A 10 -16.68 -16.77 -20.38
C LYS A 10 -17.43 -15.65 -21.12
N GLY A 11 -18.67 -15.88 -21.55
CA GLY A 11 -19.49 -14.88 -22.23
C GLY A 11 -19.84 -13.71 -21.30
N SER A 12 -20.27 -14.00 -20.07
CA SER A 12 -20.51 -13.00 -19.03
C SER A 12 -19.22 -12.26 -18.67
N PHE A 13 -18.08 -12.94 -18.60
CA PHE A 13 -16.80 -12.29 -18.37
C PHE A 13 -16.48 -11.23 -19.42
N TYR A 14 -16.51 -11.60 -20.70
CA TYR A 14 -16.17 -10.69 -21.79
C TYR A 14 -17.23 -9.62 -22.05
N HIS A 15 -18.43 -9.77 -21.51
CA HIS A 15 -19.43 -8.71 -21.48
C HIS A 15 -19.01 -7.54 -20.58
N PHE A 16 -18.42 -7.82 -19.41
CA PHE A 16 -17.97 -6.78 -18.47
C PHE A 16 -16.53 -6.32 -18.71
N PHE A 17 -15.65 -7.25 -19.09
CA PHE A 17 -14.23 -6.96 -19.31
C PHE A 17 -13.83 -7.36 -20.72
N PRO A 18 -13.56 -6.40 -21.62
CA PRO A 18 -13.25 -6.70 -23.02
C PRO A 18 -11.95 -7.52 -23.17
N SER A 19 -11.08 -7.52 -22.16
CA SER A 19 -9.86 -8.33 -22.13
C SER A 19 -9.44 -8.66 -20.69
N LYS A 20 -8.48 -9.59 -20.53
CA LYS A 20 -7.85 -9.84 -19.22
C LYS A 20 -7.08 -8.63 -18.70
N GLN A 21 -6.44 -7.87 -19.60
CA GLN A 21 -5.76 -6.62 -19.25
C GLN A 21 -6.76 -5.62 -18.67
N ALA A 22 -7.94 -5.49 -19.29
CA ALA A 22 -9.02 -4.64 -18.77
C ALA A 22 -9.50 -5.05 -17.37
N LEU A 23 -9.59 -6.37 -17.10
CA LEU A 23 -9.86 -6.86 -15.75
C LEU A 23 -8.75 -6.44 -14.77
N VAL A 24 -7.48 -6.65 -15.11
CA VAL A 24 -6.36 -6.32 -14.22
C VAL A 24 -6.35 -4.82 -13.91
N LEU A 25 -6.54 -3.96 -14.91
CA LEU A 25 -6.64 -2.51 -14.70
C LEU A 25 -7.81 -2.14 -13.76
N ALA A 26 -8.97 -2.77 -13.93
CA ALA A 26 -10.11 -2.55 -13.04
C ALA A 26 -9.84 -3.02 -11.60
N VAL A 27 -9.12 -4.13 -11.43
CA VAL A 27 -8.71 -4.61 -10.09
C VAL A 27 -7.71 -3.65 -9.45
N ILE A 28 -6.73 -3.14 -10.21
CA ILE A 28 -5.77 -2.15 -9.72
C ILE A 28 -6.51 -0.90 -9.23
N GLU A 29 -7.44 -0.38 -10.04
CA GLU A 29 -8.20 0.81 -9.71
C GLU A 29 -9.10 0.61 -8.49
N ALA A 30 -9.85 -0.49 -8.43
CA ALA A 30 -10.70 -0.80 -7.28
C ALA A 30 -9.89 -0.94 -5.99
N TYR A 31 -8.74 -1.62 -6.05
CA TYR A 31 -7.86 -1.78 -4.89
C TYR A 31 -7.20 -0.46 -4.48
N ALA A 32 -6.78 0.36 -5.44
CA ALA A 32 -6.21 1.67 -5.18
C ALA A 32 -7.20 2.57 -4.42
N GLN A 33 -8.46 2.60 -4.86
CA GLN A 33 -9.52 3.38 -4.22
C GLN A 33 -9.82 2.89 -2.79
N ASP A 34 -9.93 1.57 -2.60
CA ASP A 34 -10.16 0.98 -1.28
C ASP A 34 -9.01 1.29 -0.30
N LEU A 35 -7.76 1.11 -0.74
CA LEU A 35 -6.61 1.39 0.11
C LEU A 35 -6.50 2.89 0.42
N GLN A 36 -6.70 3.75 -0.58
CA GLN A 36 -6.71 5.20 -0.38
C GLN A 36 -7.75 5.63 0.65
N GLN A 37 -8.96 5.06 0.60
CA GLN A 37 -10.00 5.35 1.59
C GLN A 37 -9.59 4.88 3.00
N ARG A 38 -9.03 3.68 3.12
CA ARG A 38 -8.54 3.15 4.42
C ARG A 38 -7.41 4.01 4.98
N TRP A 39 -6.47 4.44 4.15
CA TRP A 39 -5.37 5.32 4.55
C TRP A 39 -5.87 6.70 4.93
N HIS A 40 -6.79 7.28 4.17
CA HIS A 40 -7.40 8.56 4.52
C HIS A 40 -8.04 8.50 5.91
N VAL A 41 -8.79 7.44 6.23
CA VAL A 41 -9.37 7.24 7.56
C VAL A 41 -8.27 7.14 8.64
N ALA A 42 -7.22 6.34 8.40
CA ALA A 42 -6.14 6.16 9.37
C ALA A 42 -5.32 7.45 9.61
N LEU A 43 -5.12 8.24 8.57
CA LEU A 43 -4.30 9.46 8.59
C LEU A 43 -5.08 10.71 9.03
N SER A 44 -6.42 10.69 9.01
CA SER A 44 -7.25 11.81 9.45
C SER A 44 -7.54 11.82 10.97
N VAL A 45 -7.06 10.82 11.71
CA VAL A 45 -7.30 10.73 13.16
C VAL A 45 -6.51 11.80 13.92
N THR A 46 -7.16 12.48 14.86
CA THR A 46 -6.53 13.45 15.78
C THR A 46 -5.60 12.75 16.78
N CYS A 47 -4.41 12.42 16.32
CA CYS A 47 -3.28 11.88 17.08
C CYS A 47 -1.97 12.32 16.40
N SER A 48 -0.82 11.97 16.97
CA SER A 48 0.47 12.37 16.40
C SER A 48 0.67 11.79 14.98
N PRO A 49 1.46 12.45 14.11
CA PRO A 49 1.78 11.96 12.77
C PRO A 49 2.36 10.54 12.76
N LEU A 50 3.19 10.20 13.76
CA LEU A 50 3.80 8.88 13.89
C LEU A 50 2.78 7.81 14.32
N GLU A 51 1.80 8.17 15.15
CA GLU A 51 0.68 7.28 15.48
C GLU A 51 -0.25 7.06 14.29
N ARG A 52 -0.50 8.10 13.48
CA ARG A 52 -1.24 7.98 12.20
C ARG A 52 -0.56 6.97 11.26
N LEU A 53 0.76 7.02 11.13
CA LEU A 53 1.52 6.01 10.36
C LEU A 53 1.35 4.59 10.94
N GLN A 54 1.45 4.42 12.25
CA GLN A 54 1.24 3.10 12.86
C GLN A 54 -0.18 2.57 12.61
N ARG A 55 -1.20 3.45 12.61
CA ARG A 55 -2.58 3.08 12.29
C ARG A 55 -2.75 2.57 10.85
N VAL A 56 -1.96 3.08 9.89
CA VAL A 56 -1.96 2.54 8.52
C VAL A 56 -1.54 1.06 8.51
N PHE A 57 -0.49 0.71 9.25
CA PHE A 57 -0.04 -0.68 9.38
C PHE A 57 -1.04 -1.54 10.16
N GLU A 58 -1.68 -1.02 11.21
CA GLU A 58 -2.71 -1.77 11.95
C GLU A 58 -3.94 -2.04 11.08
N ALA A 59 -4.42 -1.05 10.32
CA ALA A 59 -5.53 -1.24 9.37
C ALA A 59 -5.18 -2.25 8.28
N THR A 60 -3.92 -2.26 7.84
CA THR A 60 -3.41 -3.24 6.87
C THR A 60 -3.34 -4.64 7.47
N TYR A 61 -2.84 -4.77 8.70
CA TYR A 61 -2.84 -6.02 9.45
C TYR A 61 -4.24 -6.60 9.60
N GLU A 62 -5.21 -5.79 10.05
CA GLU A 62 -6.60 -6.22 10.24
C GLU A 62 -7.25 -6.69 8.93
N ALA A 63 -7.03 -5.95 7.83
CA ALA A 63 -7.51 -6.36 6.51
C ALA A 63 -6.91 -7.71 6.06
N HIS A 64 -5.61 -7.91 6.28
CA HIS A 64 -4.94 -9.15 5.93
C HIS A 64 -5.28 -10.32 6.84
N ARG A 65 -5.50 -10.09 8.14
CA ARG A 65 -6.00 -11.12 9.05
C ARG A 65 -7.36 -11.63 8.58
N HIS A 66 -8.27 -10.72 8.20
CA HIS A 66 -9.57 -11.11 7.67
C HIS A 66 -9.46 -11.92 6.37
N LEU A 67 -8.52 -11.57 5.48
CA LEU A 67 -8.24 -12.36 4.27
C LEU A 67 -7.70 -13.75 4.60
N VAL A 68 -6.81 -13.87 5.60
CA VAL A 68 -6.30 -15.17 6.07
C VAL A 68 -7.44 -16.01 6.64
N ASP A 69 -8.34 -15.43 7.44
CA ASP A 69 -9.49 -16.14 8.00
C ASP A 69 -10.41 -16.69 6.90
N ASN A 70 -10.57 -15.96 5.79
CA ASN A 70 -11.47 -16.32 4.69
C ASN A 70 -10.81 -17.22 3.61
N HIS A 71 -9.50 -17.08 3.39
CA HIS A 71 -8.79 -17.72 2.28
C HIS A 71 -7.68 -18.69 2.73
N GLY A 72 -7.41 -18.77 4.03
CA GLY A 72 -6.42 -19.68 4.63
C GLY A 72 -4.96 -19.26 4.46
N GLN A 73 -4.67 -18.11 3.86
CA GLN A 73 -3.30 -17.66 3.60
C GLN A 73 -3.17 -16.14 3.41
N MET A 74 -1.96 -15.64 3.63
CA MET A 74 -1.57 -14.24 3.43
C MET A 74 -1.35 -13.95 1.94
N MET A 75 -2.17 -13.06 1.38
CA MET A 75 -2.16 -12.76 -0.06
C MET A 75 -1.12 -11.69 -0.47
N GLY A 76 -0.57 -10.93 0.49
CA GLY A 76 0.30 -9.77 0.23
C GLY A 76 -0.41 -8.61 -0.48
N CYS A 77 0.34 -7.61 -0.94
CA CYS A 77 -0.21 -6.51 -1.72
C CYS A 77 -0.60 -6.99 -3.13
N PRO A 78 -1.86 -6.85 -3.57
CA PRO A 78 -2.26 -7.13 -4.95
C PRO A 78 -1.49 -6.29 -5.97
N LEU A 79 -1.24 -5.00 -5.68
CA LEU A 79 -0.48 -4.14 -6.60
C LEU A 79 0.99 -4.55 -6.68
N GLY A 80 1.62 -4.83 -5.54
CA GLY A 80 2.99 -5.34 -5.50
C GLY A 80 3.13 -6.67 -6.25
N ASN A 81 2.15 -7.58 -6.11
CA ASN A 81 2.13 -8.84 -6.86
C ASN A 81 2.05 -8.60 -8.38
N PHE A 82 1.14 -7.74 -8.83
CA PHE A 82 1.06 -7.38 -10.26
C PHE A 82 2.31 -6.67 -10.75
N ALA A 83 2.93 -5.83 -9.92
CA ALA A 83 4.16 -5.14 -10.28
C ALA A 83 5.29 -6.13 -10.56
N VAL A 84 5.46 -7.15 -9.71
CA VAL A 84 6.48 -8.19 -9.89
C VAL A 84 6.18 -9.08 -11.10
N GLU A 85 4.91 -9.44 -11.31
CA GLU A 85 4.55 -10.41 -12.34
C GLU A 85 4.42 -9.78 -13.74
N LEU A 86 3.84 -8.57 -13.85
CA LEU A 86 3.34 -8.03 -15.12
C LEU A 86 4.12 -6.83 -15.66
N SER A 87 4.91 -6.11 -14.85
CA SER A 87 5.55 -4.85 -15.27
C SER A 87 6.53 -4.98 -16.45
N CYS A 88 7.15 -6.16 -16.62
CA CYS A 88 8.06 -6.45 -17.73
C CYS A 88 7.34 -7.05 -18.95
N GLN A 89 6.04 -7.29 -18.85
CA GLN A 89 5.24 -7.96 -19.88
C GLN A 89 4.20 -7.01 -20.52
N ASP A 90 3.75 -6.00 -19.77
CA ASP A 90 2.67 -5.12 -20.17
C ASP A 90 2.91 -3.68 -19.68
N ASP A 91 3.26 -2.81 -20.63
CA ASP A 91 3.60 -1.40 -20.38
C ASP A 91 2.41 -0.59 -19.84
N VAL A 92 1.18 -0.93 -20.24
CA VAL A 92 -0.03 -0.23 -19.78
C VAL A 92 -0.28 -0.55 -18.31
N ILE A 93 -0.15 -1.83 -17.93
CA ILE A 93 -0.26 -2.24 -16.53
C ILE A 93 0.88 -1.64 -15.69
N ARG A 94 2.13 -1.67 -16.19
CA ARG A 94 3.28 -1.05 -15.52
C ARG A 94 3.00 0.42 -15.21
N GLN A 95 2.55 1.19 -16.21
CA GLN A 95 2.29 2.61 -16.05
C GLN A 95 1.18 2.87 -15.04
N LYS A 96 0.07 2.11 -15.10
CA LYS A 96 -1.02 2.25 -14.15
C LYS A 96 -0.59 1.94 -12.70
N LEU A 97 0.26 0.94 -12.52
CA LEU A 97 0.83 0.62 -11.21
C LEU A 97 1.75 1.75 -10.69
N ALA A 98 2.62 2.29 -11.55
CA ALA A 98 3.47 3.42 -11.20
C ALA A 98 2.65 4.63 -10.75
N GLU A 99 1.64 5.02 -11.53
CA GLU A 99 0.71 6.10 -11.18
C GLU A 99 0.00 5.85 -9.83
N THR A 100 -0.32 4.58 -9.55
CA THR A 100 -0.98 4.21 -8.29
C THR A 100 -0.04 4.34 -7.09
N PHE A 101 1.20 3.86 -7.21
CA PHE A 101 2.22 4.01 -6.16
C PHE A 101 2.61 5.48 -5.95
N ASP A 102 2.68 6.29 -7.01
CA ASP A 102 2.90 7.74 -6.91
C ASP A 102 1.76 8.41 -6.14
N GLY A 103 0.50 8.03 -6.41
CA GLY A 103 -0.66 8.50 -5.67
C GLY A 103 -0.58 8.17 -4.17
N TRP A 104 -0.17 6.95 -3.81
CA TRP A 104 0.02 6.56 -2.41
C TRP A 104 1.17 7.30 -1.74
N THR A 105 2.26 7.53 -2.48
CA THR A 105 3.38 8.36 -2.03
C THR A 105 2.90 9.77 -1.70
N GLY A 106 2.12 10.39 -2.58
CA GLY A 106 1.55 11.73 -2.38
C GLY A 106 0.67 11.85 -1.12
N VAL A 107 -0.05 10.79 -0.74
CA VAL A 107 -0.82 10.77 0.51
C VAL A 107 0.09 10.85 1.73
N ILE A 108 1.20 10.10 1.72
CA ILE A 108 2.19 10.12 2.80
C ILE A 108 2.94 11.45 2.83
N GLU A 109 3.32 11.99 1.66
CA GLU A 109 3.93 13.32 1.56
C GLU A 109 3.04 14.39 2.18
N GLY A 110 1.74 14.40 1.85
CA GLY A 110 0.79 15.36 2.39
C GLY A 110 0.76 15.34 3.92
N MET A 111 0.72 14.15 4.52
CA MET A 111 0.77 14.00 5.98
C MET A 111 2.10 14.47 6.57
N LEU A 112 3.24 14.15 5.95
CA LEU A 112 4.55 14.59 6.42
C LEU A 112 4.73 16.12 6.31
N ARG A 113 4.23 16.75 5.24
CA ARG A 113 4.25 18.22 5.07
C ARG A 113 3.39 18.90 6.12
N GLU A 114 2.17 18.40 6.36
CA GLU A 114 1.28 18.90 7.41
C GLU A 114 1.97 18.85 8.78
N ALA A 115 2.53 17.69 9.13
CA ALA A 115 3.22 17.47 10.39
C ALA A 115 4.43 18.41 10.58
N ALA A 116 5.25 18.58 9.54
CA ALA A 116 6.38 19.51 9.59
C ALA A 116 5.93 20.98 9.71
N ALA A 117 4.86 21.38 9.01
CA ALA A 117 4.31 22.73 9.06
C ALA A 117 3.71 23.07 10.44
N ASN A 118 3.11 22.10 11.11
CA ASN A 118 2.57 22.24 12.47
C ASN A 118 3.65 22.18 13.57
N GLY A 119 4.89 21.80 13.23
CA GLY A 119 5.96 21.59 14.20
C GLY A 119 5.87 20.26 14.95
N ASP A 120 5.00 19.34 14.52
CA ASP A 120 4.86 18.00 15.10
C ASP A 120 6.04 17.08 14.71
N LEU A 121 6.70 17.38 13.60
CA LEU A 121 7.94 16.74 13.16
C LEU A 121 9.01 17.79 12.87
N PRO A 122 10.31 17.50 13.13
CA PRO A 122 11.39 18.31 12.62
C PRO A 122 11.38 18.35 11.09
N ALA A 123 12.04 19.34 10.50
CA ALA A 123 12.22 19.39 9.05
C ALA A 123 12.93 18.11 8.55
N LEU A 124 12.43 17.57 7.44
CA LEU A 124 12.96 16.37 6.79
C LEU A 124 12.80 16.47 5.27
N ASP A 125 13.51 15.61 4.53
CA ASP A 125 13.26 15.41 3.11
C ASP A 125 11.95 14.62 2.93
N VAL A 126 10.85 15.34 2.74
CA VAL A 126 9.51 14.75 2.60
C VAL A 126 9.44 13.76 1.43
N ASP A 127 9.97 14.13 0.28
CA ASP A 127 9.80 13.39 -0.98
C ASP A 127 10.51 12.04 -0.87
N THR A 128 11.79 12.05 -0.49
CA THR A 128 12.58 10.83 -0.28
C THR A 128 12.03 9.98 0.87
N THR A 129 11.56 10.61 1.95
CA THR A 129 11.01 9.88 3.11
C THR A 129 9.71 9.17 2.76
N ALA A 130 8.80 9.83 2.05
CA ALA A 130 7.53 9.23 1.63
C ALA A 130 7.77 8.05 0.69
N GLN A 131 8.63 8.20 -0.31
CA GLN A 131 9.01 7.09 -1.21
C GLN A 131 9.63 5.92 -0.44
N THR A 132 10.50 6.21 0.54
CA THR A 132 11.11 5.18 1.40
C THR A 132 10.06 4.45 2.23
N LEU A 133 9.03 5.15 2.72
CA LEU A 133 7.93 4.55 3.48
C LEU A 133 7.07 3.63 2.61
N ILE A 134 6.80 4.00 1.35
CA ILE A 134 6.07 3.13 0.41
C ILE A 134 6.89 1.88 0.08
N ALA A 135 8.19 2.04 -0.21
CA ALA A 135 9.09 0.90 -0.45
C ALA A 135 9.15 -0.04 0.78
N TYR A 136 9.21 0.53 1.98
CA TYR A 136 9.18 -0.22 3.23
C TYR A 136 7.84 -0.97 3.41
N PHE A 137 6.72 -0.30 3.17
CA PHE A 137 5.39 -0.89 3.28
C PHE A 137 5.21 -2.11 2.36
N GLU A 138 5.59 -1.98 1.08
CA GLU A 138 5.55 -3.10 0.13
C GLU A 138 6.50 -4.24 0.54
N GLY A 139 7.69 -3.90 1.04
CA GLY A 139 8.63 -4.89 1.60
C GLY A 139 8.05 -5.65 2.79
N VAL A 140 7.34 -4.97 3.69
CA VAL A 140 6.66 -5.61 4.83
C VAL A 140 5.58 -6.57 4.36
N LEU A 141 4.75 -6.19 3.38
CA LEU A 141 3.70 -7.04 2.82
C LEU A 141 4.28 -8.25 2.07
N LEU A 142 5.40 -8.07 1.37
CA LEU A 142 6.14 -9.17 0.75
C LEU A 142 6.61 -10.17 1.80
N LEU A 143 7.27 -9.71 2.87
CA LEU A 143 7.76 -10.58 3.94
C LEU A 143 6.63 -11.31 4.68
N ALA A 144 5.53 -10.62 4.94
CA ALA A 144 4.34 -11.20 5.56
C ALA A 144 3.74 -12.30 4.67
N LYS A 145 3.65 -12.08 3.36
CA LYS A 145 3.22 -13.09 2.38
C LYS A 145 4.16 -14.29 2.36
N THR A 146 5.47 -14.07 2.31
CA THR A 146 6.46 -15.15 2.30
C THR A 146 6.40 -16.02 3.56
N GLN A 147 6.17 -15.41 4.72
CA GLN A 147 6.03 -16.11 6.00
C GLN A 147 4.63 -16.69 6.24
N ASN A 148 3.68 -16.38 5.36
CA ASN A 148 2.27 -16.68 5.54
C ASN A 148 1.71 -16.20 6.90
N ASP A 149 2.15 -15.03 7.35
CA ASP A 149 1.83 -14.48 8.68
C ASP A 149 1.51 -12.98 8.60
N PRO A 150 0.23 -12.57 8.77
CA PRO A 150 -0.12 -11.16 8.81
C PRO A 150 0.49 -10.44 10.03
N GLY A 151 0.84 -11.16 11.10
CA GLY A 151 1.48 -10.61 12.30
C GLY A 151 2.81 -9.91 12.03
N VAL A 152 3.49 -10.24 10.93
CA VAL A 152 4.68 -9.54 10.45
C VAL A 152 4.39 -8.05 10.19
N VAL A 153 3.21 -7.72 9.65
CA VAL A 153 2.80 -6.33 9.38
C VAL A 153 2.75 -5.54 10.68
N LYS A 154 2.11 -6.10 11.72
CA LYS A 154 2.01 -5.49 13.04
C LYS A 154 3.37 -5.35 13.71
N LYS A 155 4.20 -6.40 13.65
CA LYS A 155 5.55 -6.41 14.21
C LYS A 155 6.45 -5.33 13.59
N LEU A 156 6.34 -5.12 12.28
CA LEU A 156 7.19 -4.20 11.53
C LEU A 156 6.62 -2.77 11.41
N ALA A 157 5.43 -2.50 11.94
CA ALA A 157 4.84 -1.15 11.95
C ALA A 157 5.77 -0.08 12.56
N ARG A 158 6.52 -0.43 13.61
CA ARG A 158 7.48 0.48 14.28
C ARG A 158 8.61 0.94 13.35
N GLY A 159 8.98 0.13 12.35
CA GLY A 159 10.06 0.49 11.42
C GLY A 159 9.75 1.72 10.57
N ALA A 160 8.47 1.96 10.23
CA ALA A 160 8.06 3.18 9.55
C ALA A 160 8.37 4.43 10.39
N VAL A 161 8.16 4.34 11.71
CA VAL A 161 8.52 5.44 12.62
C VAL A 161 10.02 5.66 12.67
N TYR A 162 10.81 4.59 12.75
CA TYR A 162 12.28 4.70 12.74
C TYR A 162 12.81 5.38 11.48
N LEU A 163 12.19 5.13 10.33
CA LEU A 163 12.56 5.77 9.06
C LEU A 163 12.31 7.28 9.09
N VAL A 164 11.14 7.72 9.59
CA VAL A 164 10.82 9.15 9.72
C VAL A 164 11.76 9.84 10.71
N GLU A 165 11.99 9.23 11.88
CA GLU A 165 12.90 9.77 12.89
C GLU A 165 14.35 9.85 12.37
N ALA A 166 14.80 8.85 11.61
CA ALA A 166 16.12 8.86 11.00
C ALA A 166 16.25 9.96 9.94
N ALA A 167 15.25 10.14 9.09
CA ALA A 167 15.23 11.20 8.07
C ALA A 167 15.25 12.59 8.71
N ALA A 168 14.44 12.81 9.75
CA ALA A 168 14.41 14.05 10.51
C ALA A 168 15.76 14.35 11.18
N ARG A 169 16.43 13.32 11.74
CA ARG A 169 17.77 13.49 12.30
C ARG A 169 18.82 13.83 11.27
N ALA A 170 18.81 13.19 10.10
CA ALA A 170 19.81 13.44 9.04
C ALA A 170 19.80 14.91 8.60
N ARG A 171 18.62 15.50 8.46
CA ARG A 171 18.41 16.91 8.09
C ARG A 171 18.95 17.91 9.12
N LEU A 172 19.04 17.52 10.39
CA LEU A 172 19.57 18.40 11.45
C LEU A 172 21.10 18.57 11.39
N TYR A 173 21.80 17.73 10.62
CA TYR A 173 23.25 17.74 10.48
C TYR A 173 23.73 18.22 9.09
N GLU A 174 22.81 18.66 8.23
CA GLU A 174 23.07 19.36 6.96
C GLU A 174 22.97 20.88 7.16
#